data_AF-A0A968GL31-F1
#
_entry.id   AF-A0A968GL31-F1
#
_cell.length_a   1.000
_cell.length_b   1.000
_cell.length_c   1.000
_cell.angle_alpha   90.00
_cell.angle_beta   90.00
_cell.angle_gamma   90.00
#
_symmetry.space_group_name_H-M   'P 1'
#
loop_
_entity.id
_entity.type
_entity.pdbx_description
1 polymer ?
#
loop_
_entity_poly.entity_id
_entity_poly.type
_entity_poly.pdbx_seq_one_letter_code
_entity_poly.pdbx_strand_id
1 'polypeptide(L)'
;MKIKTLSERGQALIVIALAAVGLFAIVGLAIDGTTKFADQRHAQNAADTAALAGALARVNNDPDWKVKALDRAYENGYTGDLVNSTVEVYLCTEAGSSCGSYDDNPAFLQVIINSYINPTFARVVGVSQLHNQVQAVTYWNKRGPLYDGSLIVSLNPDPCTGSGANGNIALGTSGGGGNEAEISLTGGGAVVNSGGSGCGMEIMG
;
A
#
# COMPACT_ATOMS: atom_id res chain seq x y z
N MET A 1 5.39 68.51 -43.52
CA MET A 1 6.03 67.50 -42.64
C MET A 1 5.30 66.17 -42.86
N LYS A 2 5.90 65.22 -43.58
CA LYS A 2 5.29 63.92 -43.87
C LYS A 2 5.60 62.96 -42.71
N ILE A 3 4.58 62.58 -41.95
CA ILE A 3 4.68 61.54 -40.93
C ILE A 3 4.73 60.20 -41.67
N LYS A 4 5.87 59.50 -41.60
CA LYS A 4 5.99 58.12 -42.09
C LYS A 4 5.31 57.21 -41.07
N THR A 5 4.16 56.65 -41.41
CA THR A 5 3.59 55.53 -40.65
C THR A 5 4.38 54.28 -40.99
N LEU A 6 5.04 53.69 -40.00
CA LEU A 6 5.71 52.41 -40.16
C LEU A 6 4.65 51.34 -40.46
N SER A 7 4.85 50.62 -41.56
CA SER A 7 4.00 49.53 -42.00
C SER A 7 4.18 48.31 -41.08
N GLU A 8 3.56 48.32 -39.89
CA GLU A 8 3.63 47.22 -38.90
C GLU A 8 2.59 46.11 -39.11
N ARG A 9 1.82 46.15 -40.20
CA ARG A 9 0.72 45.19 -40.43
C ARG A 9 1.16 43.75 -40.76
N GLY A 10 2.47 43.49 -40.92
CA GLY A 10 3.01 42.14 -41.19
C GLY A 10 3.67 41.45 -40.00
N GLN A 11 4.28 42.20 -39.07
CA GLN A 11 5.06 41.63 -37.97
C GLN A 11 4.17 41.06 -36.86
N ALA A 12 3.03 41.69 -36.59
CA ALA A 12 2.08 41.22 -35.58
C ALA A 12 1.62 39.78 -35.86
N LEU A 13 1.41 39.43 -37.14
CA LEU A 13 1.00 38.08 -37.54
C LEU A 13 2.08 37.04 -37.25
N ILE A 14 3.36 37.37 -37.47
CA ILE A 14 4.50 36.50 -37.17
C ILE A 14 4.62 36.28 -35.66
N VAL A 15 4.50 37.34 -34.86
CA VAL A 15 4.58 37.25 -33.39
C VAL A 15 3.43 36.40 -32.84
N ILE A 16 2.21 36.61 -33.32
CA ILE A 16 1.04 35.80 -32.91
C ILE A 16 1.23 34.33 -33.32
N ALA A 17 1.73 34.06 -34.54
CA ALA A 17 1.98 32.70 -34.99
C ALA A 17 3.02 31.99 -34.10
N LEU A 18 4.13 32.67 -33.76
CA LEU A 18 5.15 32.13 -32.86
C LEU A 18 4.61 31.93 -31.43
N ALA A 19 3.81 32.87 -30.93
CA ALA A 19 3.16 32.75 -29.63
C ALA A 19 2.17 31.57 -29.59
N ALA A 20 1.41 31.33 -30.65
CA ALA A 20 0.50 30.21 -30.75
C ALA A 20 1.26 28.86 -30.75
N VAL A 21 2.36 28.75 -31.49
CA VAL A 21 3.22 27.56 -31.46
C VAL A 21 3.76 27.31 -30.05
N GLY A 22 4.23 28.36 -29.37
CA GLY A 22 4.67 28.26 -27.98
C GLY A 22 3.57 27.80 -27.03
N LEU A 23 2.35 28.33 -27.18
CA LEU A 23 1.20 27.92 -26.38
C LEU A 23 0.85 26.44 -26.59
N PHE A 24 0.81 25.98 -27.85
CA PHE A 24 0.55 24.57 -28.16
C PHE A 24 1.64 23.64 -27.61
N ALA A 25 2.91 24.07 -27.62
CA ALA A 25 3.99 23.30 -27.02
C ALA A 25 3.80 23.11 -25.50
N ILE A 26 3.38 24.17 -24.79
CA ILE A 26 3.09 24.10 -23.35
C ILE A 26 1.87 23.23 -23.06
N VAL A 27 0.80 23.38 -23.83
CA VAL A 27 -0.42 22.55 -23.68
C VAL A 27 -0.11 21.08 -23.96
N GLY A 28 0.66 20.79 -25.00
CA GLY A 28 1.08 19.43 -25.32
C GLY A 28 1.89 18.78 -24.21
N LEU A 29 2.85 19.52 -23.64
CA LEU A 29 3.62 19.07 -22.48
C LEU A 29 2.72 18.82 -21.25
N ALA A 30 1.72 19.69 -21.01
CA ALA A 30 0.79 19.54 -19.91
C ALA A 30 -0.09 18.28 -20.05
N ILE A 31 -0.54 17.97 -21.27
CA ILE A 31 -1.32 16.76 -21.56
C ILE A 31 -0.46 15.51 -21.32
N ASP A 32 0.72 15.45 -21.93
CA ASP A 32 1.60 14.28 -21.79
C ASP A 32 2.05 14.09 -20.34
N GLY A 33 2.39 15.17 -19.64
CA GLY A 33 2.71 15.14 -18.21
C GLY A 33 1.56 14.62 -17.36
N THR A 34 0.32 15.02 -17.67
CA THR A 34 -0.87 14.52 -16.99
C THR A 34 -1.08 13.02 -17.23
N THR A 35 -0.92 12.55 -18.48
CA THR A 35 -1.05 11.11 -18.78
C THR A 35 -0.02 10.27 -18.04
N LYS A 36 1.25 10.74 -18.02
CA LYS A 36 2.32 10.07 -17.27
C LYS A 36 2.00 9.98 -15.79
N PHE A 37 1.55 11.07 -15.19
CA PHE A 37 1.24 11.11 -13.76
C PHE A 37 -0.01 10.27 -13.41
N ALA A 38 -1.02 10.28 -14.27
CA ALA A 38 -2.22 9.45 -14.10
C ALA A 38 -1.88 7.95 -14.10
N ASP A 39 -1.08 7.51 -15.07
CA ASP A 39 -0.60 6.13 -15.11
C ASP A 39 0.28 5.80 -13.90
N GLN A 40 1.17 6.69 -13.47
CA GLN A 40 2.00 6.44 -12.28
C GLN A 40 1.15 6.16 -11.04
N ARG A 41 0.06 6.91 -10.84
CA ARG A 41 -0.88 6.67 -9.72
C ARG A 41 -1.63 5.36 -9.86
N HIS A 42 -2.04 5.02 -11.08
CA HIS A 42 -2.74 3.78 -11.36
C HIS A 42 -1.83 2.56 -11.15
N ALA A 43 -0.59 2.65 -11.63
CA ALA A 43 0.45 1.65 -11.46
C ALA A 43 0.78 1.44 -9.99
N GLN A 44 0.88 2.51 -9.19
CA GLN A 44 1.14 2.38 -7.76
C GLN A 44 0.00 1.61 -7.06
N ASN A 45 -1.26 1.96 -7.33
CA ASN A 45 -2.40 1.23 -6.77
C ASN A 45 -2.41 -0.25 -7.22
N ALA A 46 -2.02 -0.53 -8.47
CA ALA A 46 -1.87 -1.89 -8.97
C ALA A 46 -0.76 -2.65 -8.24
N ALA A 47 0.40 -2.03 -8.03
CA ALA A 47 1.52 -2.61 -7.30
C ALA A 47 1.14 -2.89 -5.84
N ASP A 48 0.47 -1.96 -5.16
CA ASP A 48 0.03 -2.12 -3.78
C ASP A 48 -0.98 -3.27 -3.63
N THR A 49 -1.97 -3.35 -4.52
CA THR A 49 -2.95 -4.44 -4.51
C THR A 49 -2.32 -5.79 -4.86
N ALA A 50 -1.39 -5.82 -5.82
CA ALA A 50 -0.63 -7.01 -6.18
C ALA A 50 0.25 -7.51 -5.03
N ALA A 51 0.94 -6.60 -4.33
CA ALA A 51 1.73 -6.93 -3.16
C ALA A 51 0.84 -7.55 -2.07
N LEU A 52 -0.32 -6.93 -1.76
CA LEU A 52 -1.27 -7.49 -0.81
C LEU A 52 -1.84 -8.85 -1.24
N ALA A 53 -2.11 -9.06 -2.53
CA ALA A 53 -2.56 -10.35 -3.05
C ALA A 53 -1.49 -11.44 -2.87
N GLY A 54 -0.24 -11.13 -3.18
CA GLY A 54 0.90 -12.01 -2.92
C GLY A 54 1.07 -12.32 -1.43
N ALA A 55 0.96 -11.31 -0.56
CA ALA A 55 1.05 -11.47 0.88
C ALA A 55 -0.08 -12.35 1.43
N LEU A 56 -1.31 -12.14 0.97
CA LEU A 56 -2.45 -12.97 1.35
C LEU A 56 -2.27 -14.43 0.92
N ALA A 57 -1.76 -14.66 -0.29
CA ALA A 57 -1.44 -16.01 -0.76
C ALA A 57 -0.35 -16.67 0.11
N ARG A 58 0.70 -15.92 0.48
CA ARG A 58 1.73 -16.37 1.43
C ARG A 58 1.16 -16.73 2.80
N VAL A 59 0.29 -15.88 3.34
CA VAL A 59 -0.41 -16.10 4.61
C VAL A 59 -1.19 -17.42 4.59
N ASN A 60 -1.77 -17.78 3.45
CA ASN A 60 -2.53 -19.02 3.24
C ASN A 60 -1.66 -20.24 2.86
N ASN A 61 -0.32 -20.09 2.86
CA ASN A 61 0.65 -21.12 2.42
C ASN A 61 0.44 -21.59 0.96
N ASP A 62 -0.02 -20.70 0.09
CA ASP A 62 -0.13 -20.98 -1.35
C ASP A 62 1.28 -21.01 -1.99
N PRO A 63 1.69 -22.11 -2.65
CA PRO A 63 2.98 -22.17 -3.33
C PRO A 63 3.07 -21.19 -4.51
N ASP A 64 1.94 -20.83 -5.13
CA ASP A 64 1.85 -19.97 -6.32
C ASP A 64 1.61 -18.50 -5.97
N TRP A 65 2.02 -18.06 -4.76
CA TRP A 65 1.81 -16.69 -4.29
C TRP A 65 2.35 -15.60 -5.24
N LYS A 66 3.45 -15.87 -5.96
CA LYS A 66 3.98 -14.93 -6.98
C LYS A 66 3.00 -14.77 -8.13
N VAL A 67 2.40 -15.88 -8.57
CA VAL A 67 1.38 -15.87 -9.63
C VAL A 67 0.16 -15.08 -9.16
N LYS A 68 -0.26 -15.22 -7.89
CA LYS A 68 -1.37 -14.41 -7.35
C LYS A 68 -1.09 -12.91 -7.32
N ALA A 69 0.15 -12.51 -7.05
CA ALA A 69 0.55 -11.10 -7.16
C ALA A 69 0.54 -10.63 -8.63
N LEU A 70 1.06 -11.45 -9.56
CA LEU A 70 1.06 -11.15 -10.99
C LEU A 70 -0.37 -11.03 -11.55
N ASP A 71 -1.23 -12.01 -11.29
CA ASP A 71 -2.64 -12.02 -11.71
C ASP A 71 -3.34 -10.73 -11.26
N ARG A 72 -3.11 -10.30 -10.02
CA ARG A 72 -3.69 -9.06 -9.51
C ARG A 72 -3.16 -7.82 -10.23
N ALA A 73 -1.88 -7.77 -10.59
CA ALA A 73 -1.36 -6.67 -11.41
C ALA A 73 -1.98 -6.69 -12.82
N TYR A 74 -2.22 -7.88 -13.37
CA TYR A 74 -2.80 -8.08 -14.71
C TYR A 74 -4.27 -7.66 -14.76
N GLU A 75 -5.05 -7.98 -13.71
CA GLU A 75 -6.42 -7.49 -13.51
C GLU A 75 -6.50 -5.96 -13.47
N ASN A 76 -5.43 -5.30 -13.03
CA ASN A 76 -5.30 -3.83 -13.05
C ASN A 76 -4.67 -3.30 -14.35
N GLY A 77 -4.59 -4.10 -15.41
CA GLY A 77 -4.16 -3.66 -16.74
C GLY A 77 -2.64 -3.62 -16.98
N TYR A 78 -1.82 -4.12 -16.03
CA TYR A 78 -0.36 -4.21 -16.19
C TYR A 78 0.05 -5.64 -16.54
N THR A 79 -0.24 -6.09 -17.75
CA THR A 79 -0.18 -7.51 -18.17
C THR A 79 1.21 -8.12 -18.32
N GLY A 80 2.29 -7.36 -18.15
CA GLY A 80 3.65 -7.89 -18.30
C GLY A 80 4.03 -8.26 -19.74
N ASP A 81 3.42 -7.61 -20.73
CA ASP A 81 3.62 -7.86 -22.16
C ASP A 81 4.98 -7.40 -22.73
N LEU A 82 5.86 -6.82 -21.89
CA LEU A 82 7.17 -6.27 -22.25
C LEU A 82 7.13 -5.11 -23.26
N VAL A 83 5.93 -4.63 -23.59
CA VAL A 83 5.70 -3.52 -24.55
C VAL A 83 5.11 -2.32 -23.84
N ASN A 84 4.02 -2.54 -23.11
CA ASN A 84 3.29 -1.53 -22.35
C ASN A 84 3.62 -1.63 -20.86
N SER A 85 3.94 -2.83 -20.36
CA SER A 85 4.32 -3.01 -18.96
C SER A 85 5.17 -4.25 -18.69
N THR A 86 5.91 -4.22 -17.59
CA THR A 86 6.55 -5.39 -16.97
C THR A 86 6.17 -5.43 -15.50
N VAL A 87 5.90 -6.62 -14.96
CA VAL A 87 5.63 -6.81 -13.53
C VAL A 87 6.61 -7.82 -12.98
N GLU A 88 7.29 -7.44 -11.91
CA GLU A 88 8.27 -8.29 -11.23
C GLU A 88 7.87 -8.43 -9.77
N VAL A 89 7.96 -9.65 -9.24
CA VAL A 89 7.55 -9.99 -7.87
C VAL A 89 8.68 -10.72 -7.17
N TYR A 90 9.13 -10.15 -6.07
CA TYR A 90 10.27 -10.65 -5.30
C TYR A 90 9.93 -10.82 -3.82
N LEU A 91 10.59 -11.75 -3.16
CA LEU A 91 10.84 -11.61 -1.72
C LEU A 91 11.98 -10.61 -1.53
N CYS A 92 11.99 -9.87 -0.41
CA CYS A 92 13.08 -8.93 -0.13
C CYS A 92 14.44 -9.60 0.16
N THR A 93 14.48 -10.93 0.14
CA THR A 93 15.68 -11.76 0.21
C THR A 93 16.17 -12.24 -1.16
N GLU A 94 15.43 -12.00 -2.24
CA GLU A 94 15.76 -12.49 -3.57
C GLU A 94 16.64 -11.49 -4.32
N ALA A 95 17.53 -12.02 -5.17
CA ALA A 95 18.32 -11.18 -6.06
C ALA A 95 17.39 -10.42 -7.03
N GLY A 96 17.56 -9.10 -7.09
CA GLY A 96 16.71 -8.21 -7.91
C GLY A 96 15.68 -7.41 -7.11
N SER A 97 15.46 -7.73 -5.83
CA SER A 97 14.66 -6.86 -4.96
C SER A 97 15.39 -5.56 -4.60
N SER A 98 14.63 -4.50 -4.34
CA SER A 98 15.10 -3.21 -3.84
C SER A 98 14.18 -2.69 -2.74
N CYS A 99 14.04 -3.46 -1.66
CA CYS A 99 13.13 -3.17 -0.55
C CYS A 99 13.69 -2.12 0.43
N GLY A 100 14.92 -1.65 0.25
CA GLY A 100 15.52 -0.60 1.06
C GLY A 100 15.77 -1.09 2.49
N SER A 101 15.19 -0.42 3.49
CA SER A 101 15.37 -0.80 4.90
C SER A 101 14.84 -2.21 5.25
N TYR A 102 14.10 -2.86 4.34
CA TYR A 102 13.56 -4.20 4.51
C TYR A 102 14.30 -5.28 3.70
N ASP A 103 15.39 -4.92 3.02
CA ASP A 103 16.24 -5.89 2.32
C ASP A 103 16.72 -6.99 3.29
N ASP A 104 16.91 -8.20 2.75
CA ASP A 104 17.27 -9.42 3.47
C ASP A 104 16.25 -9.89 4.53
N ASN A 105 15.04 -9.31 4.56
CA ASN A 105 13.98 -9.75 5.47
C ASN A 105 12.94 -10.64 4.75
N PRO A 106 12.83 -11.94 5.12
CA PRO A 106 11.92 -12.87 4.45
C PRO A 106 10.44 -12.58 4.73
N ALA A 107 10.12 -11.76 5.74
CA ALA A 107 8.77 -11.35 6.07
C ALA A 107 8.24 -10.22 5.17
N PHE A 108 9.06 -9.72 4.26
CA PHE A 108 8.67 -8.70 3.29
C PHE A 108 8.75 -9.23 1.86
N LEU A 109 7.82 -8.77 1.04
CA LEU A 109 7.82 -9.01 -0.40
C LEU A 109 7.59 -7.70 -1.14
N GLN A 110 8.02 -7.67 -2.39
CA GLN A 110 8.00 -6.50 -3.25
C GLN A 110 7.34 -6.82 -4.58
N VAL A 111 6.59 -5.85 -5.09
CA VAL A 111 6.10 -5.82 -6.46
C VAL A 111 6.64 -4.56 -7.13
N ILE A 112 7.26 -4.74 -8.30
CA ILE A 112 7.77 -3.65 -9.14
C ILE A 112 6.96 -3.68 -10.44
N ILE A 113 6.38 -2.53 -10.80
CA ILE A 113 5.71 -2.36 -12.09
C ILE A 113 6.47 -1.30 -12.87
N ASN A 114 6.96 -1.67 -14.06
CA ASN A 114 7.39 -0.69 -15.06
C ASN A 114 6.27 -0.55 -16.09
N SER A 115 5.91 0.68 -16.42
CA SER A 115 4.93 0.99 -17.46
C SER A 115 5.52 1.95 -18.49
N TYR A 116 5.09 1.74 -19.72
CA TYR A 116 5.63 2.39 -20.90
C TYR A 116 4.49 3.07 -21.67
N ILE A 117 4.44 4.39 -21.60
CA ILE A 117 3.32 5.18 -22.14
C ILE A 117 3.78 5.87 -23.41
N ASN A 118 2.93 5.85 -24.42
CA ASN A 118 3.14 6.59 -25.64
C ASN A 118 2.63 8.04 -25.48
N PRO A 119 3.51 9.06 -25.45
CA PRO A 119 3.07 10.44 -25.39
C PRO A 119 2.45 10.88 -26.72
N THR A 120 1.55 11.85 -26.66
CA THR A 120 0.86 12.39 -27.84
C THR A 120 1.68 13.51 -28.47
N PHE A 121 2.14 14.49 -27.69
CA PHE A 121 2.80 15.69 -28.22
C PHE A 121 4.33 15.59 -28.18
N ALA A 122 4.91 14.96 -27.16
CA ALA A 122 6.35 14.79 -27.02
C ALA A 122 6.95 13.95 -28.17
N ARG A 123 6.12 13.15 -28.84
CA ARG A 123 6.49 12.41 -30.05
C ARG A 123 6.91 13.33 -31.20
N VAL A 124 6.34 14.54 -31.29
CA VAL A 124 6.69 15.54 -32.32
C VAL A 124 8.14 16.00 -32.17
N VAL A 125 8.66 16.03 -30.94
CA VAL A 125 10.05 16.42 -30.62
C VAL A 125 10.97 15.21 -30.41
N GLY A 126 10.56 14.03 -30.86
CA GLY A 126 11.38 12.81 -30.85
C GLY A 126 11.29 11.94 -29.60
N VAL A 127 10.43 12.26 -28.63
CA VAL A 127 10.19 11.42 -27.45
C VAL A 127 9.13 10.37 -27.79
N SER A 128 9.56 9.15 -28.11
CA SER A 128 8.66 8.09 -28.57
C SER A 128 7.87 7.42 -27.43
N GLN A 129 8.43 7.39 -26.22
CA GLN A 129 7.87 6.67 -25.07
C GLN A 129 8.28 7.34 -23.75
N LEU A 130 7.42 7.28 -22.75
CA LEU A 130 7.66 7.71 -21.37
C LEU A 130 7.68 6.47 -20.45
N HIS A 131 8.71 6.40 -19.62
CA HIS A 131 8.87 5.33 -18.63
C HIS A 131 8.35 5.79 -17.26
N ASN A 132 7.59 4.92 -16.61
CA ASN A 132 7.21 5.00 -15.21
C ASN A 132 7.65 3.73 -14.50
N GLN A 133 8.19 3.88 -13.30
CA GLN A 133 8.48 2.76 -12.40
C GLN A 133 7.84 3.06 -11.05
N VAL A 134 7.13 2.07 -10.51
CA VAL A 134 6.52 2.11 -9.18
C VAL A 134 6.88 0.83 -8.45
N GLN A 135 6.89 0.93 -7.12
CA GLN A 135 7.25 -0.18 -6.25
C GLN A 135 6.32 -0.21 -5.05
N ALA A 136 5.95 -1.41 -4.62
CA ALA A 136 5.19 -1.64 -3.40
C ALA A 136 5.88 -2.73 -2.59
N VAL A 137 6.12 -2.48 -1.31
CA VAL A 137 6.68 -3.44 -0.36
C VAL A 137 5.63 -3.70 0.71
N THR A 138 5.40 -4.97 1.03
CA THR A 138 4.42 -5.35 2.04
C THR A 138 4.97 -6.39 2.99
N TYR A 139 4.49 -6.33 4.22
CA TYR A 139 4.77 -7.30 5.26
C TYR A 139 3.76 -8.45 5.19
N TRP A 140 4.25 -9.67 5.39
CA TRP A 140 3.40 -10.85 5.55
C TRP A 140 3.89 -11.65 6.76
N ASN A 141 2.95 -12.30 7.44
CA ASN A 141 3.24 -13.27 8.49
C ASN A 141 2.29 -14.45 8.36
N LYS A 142 2.76 -15.64 8.71
CA LYS A 142 1.90 -16.82 8.71
C LYS A 142 0.76 -16.61 9.70
N ARG A 143 -0.45 -17.03 9.31
CA ARG A 143 -1.58 -17.12 10.24
C ARG A 143 -1.22 -18.06 11.40
N GLY A 144 -1.16 -17.51 12.60
CA GLY A 144 -1.18 -18.25 13.85
C GLY A 144 -2.60 -18.35 14.43
N PRO A 145 -2.78 -19.14 15.50
CA PRO A 145 -3.99 -19.03 16.32
C PRO A 145 -4.15 -17.60 16.83
N LEU A 146 -5.40 -17.13 16.96
CA LEU A 146 -5.66 -15.80 17.52
C LEU A 146 -5.06 -15.69 18.92
N TYR A 147 -4.41 -14.56 19.22
CA TYR A 147 -3.78 -14.29 20.52
C TYR A 147 -2.82 -15.41 20.98
N ASP A 148 -2.03 -15.95 20.05
CA ASP A 148 -1.08 -17.05 20.27
C ASP A 148 -1.70 -18.31 20.90
N GLY A 149 -2.99 -18.54 20.67
CA GLY A 149 -3.71 -19.71 21.20
C GLY A 149 -4.19 -19.54 22.63
N SER A 150 -4.21 -18.31 23.16
CA SER A 150 -4.80 -18.01 24.46
C SER A 150 -6.30 -18.28 24.47
N LEU A 151 -6.78 -18.93 25.52
CA LEU A 151 -8.20 -19.28 25.70
C LEU A 151 -9.00 -18.12 26.26
N ILE A 152 -8.36 -17.30 27.10
CA ILE A 152 -8.94 -16.11 27.69
C ILE A 152 -8.06 -14.94 27.35
N VAL A 153 -8.63 -13.88 26.78
CA VAL A 153 -7.89 -12.69 26.41
C VAL A 153 -8.66 -11.47 26.87
N SER A 154 -8.06 -10.73 27.81
CA SER A 154 -8.55 -9.41 28.19
C SER A 154 -7.84 -8.35 27.36
N LEU A 155 -8.63 -7.59 26.61
CA LEU A 155 -8.13 -6.60 25.64
C LEU A 155 -8.26 -5.16 26.14
N ASN A 156 -8.73 -4.94 27.36
CA ASN A 156 -8.90 -3.60 27.91
C ASN A 156 -7.53 -3.02 28.32
N PRO A 157 -6.97 -2.05 27.57
CA PRO A 157 -5.64 -1.52 27.85
C PRO A 157 -5.65 -0.49 28.99
N ASP A 158 -6.81 0.06 29.35
CA ASP A 158 -6.94 1.14 30.31
C ASP A 158 -6.86 0.63 31.75
N PRO A 159 -6.20 1.37 32.66
CA PRO A 159 -6.25 1.06 34.08
C PRO A 159 -7.70 1.22 34.56
N CYS A 160 -8.24 0.20 35.23
CA CYS A 160 -9.59 0.24 35.78
C CYS A 160 -9.66 1.28 36.91
N THR A 161 -10.02 2.52 36.58
CA THR A 161 -10.23 3.58 37.58
C THR A 161 -11.69 3.58 38.02
N GLY A 162 -11.98 2.94 39.16
CA GLY A 162 -13.29 2.98 39.82
C GLY A 162 -13.79 1.62 40.28
N SER A 163 -14.49 1.60 41.41
CA SER A 163 -15.22 0.44 41.94
C SER A 163 -16.37 0.10 40.99
N GLY A 164 -16.10 -0.82 40.05
CA GLY A 164 -16.98 -1.18 38.94
C GLY A 164 -16.22 -1.17 37.62
N ALA A 165 -15.07 -1.85 37.59
CA ALA A 165 -14.17 -1.94 36.45
C ALA A 165 -14.90 -2.52 35.21
N ASN A 166 -15.43 -1.65 34.36
CA ASN A 166 -15.95 -2.07 33.05
C ASN A 166 -14.80 -2.69 32.25
N GLY A 167 -14.82 -4.01 32.09
CA GLY A 167 -13.82 -4.75 31.30
C GLY A 167 -12.93 -5.72 32.10
N ASN A 168 -13.28 -6.11 33.32
CA ASN A 168 -12.66 -7.26 33.98
C ASN A 168 -13.41 -8.57 33.65
N ILE A 169 -12.67 -9.67 33.51
CA ILE A 169 -13.24 -11.00 33.70
C ILE A 169 -13.19 -11.26 35.21
N ALA A 170 -14.36 -11.19 35.86
CA ALA A 170 -14.49 -11.43 37.30
C ALA A 170 -14.89 -12.88 37.57
N LEU A 171 -14.07 -13.58 38.34
CA LEU A 171 -14.26 -14.99 38.70
C LEU A 171 -14.33 -15.09 40.22
N GLY A 172 -15.52 -15.37 40.76
CA GLY A 172 -15.76 -15.50 42.19
C GLY A 172 -17.25 -15.32 42.56
N THR A 173 -17.63 -15.73 43.77
CA THR A 173 -18.98 -15.50 44.32
C THR A 173 -19.00 -14.24 45.17
N SER A 174 -19.89 -13.28 44.85
CA SER A 174 -20.16 -12.14 45.73
C SER A 174 -21.01 -12.61 46.93
N GLY A 175 -20.37 -13.17 47.96
CA GLY A 175 -21.04 -13.54 49.21
C GLY A 175 -20.56 -14.87 49.75
N GLY A 176 -19.96 -14.85 50.94
CA GLY A 176 -19.36 -16.00 51.60
C GLY A 176 -20.28 -17.23 51.64
N GLY A 177 -19.81 -18.30 51.02
CA GLY A 177 -20.50 -19.59 50.96
C GLY A 177 -19.82 -20.46 49.91
N GLY A 178 -18.87 -21.29 50.36
CA GLY A 178 -17.91 -22.03 49.54
C GLY A 178 -18.50 -22.70 48.30
N ASN A 179 -18.28 -22.05 47.15
CA ASN A 179 -18.39 -22.66 45.84
C ASN A 179 -17.11 -22.33 45.10
N GLU A 180 -16.27 -23.35 44.91
CA GLU A 180 -15.05 -23.25 44.13
C GLU A 180 -15.45 -23.09 42.65
N ALA A 181 -15.21 -21.90 42.08
CA ALA A 181 -15.32 -21.69 40.64
C ALA A 181 -13.98 -22.12 40.01
N GLU A 182 -13.87 -23.38 39.62
CA GLU A 182 -12.70 -23.88 38.90
C GLU A 182 -12.82 -23.56 37.41
N ILE A 183 -11.86 -22.79 36.89
CA ILE A 183 -11.62 -22.68 35.44
C ILE A 183 -10.37 -23.48 35.11
N SER A 184 -10.56 -24.67 34.56
CA SER A 184 -9.48 -25.51 34.05
C SER A 184 -9.20 -25.16 32.60
N LEU A 185 -8.05 -24.53 32.35
CA LEU A 185 -7.56 -24.22 31.01
C LEU A 185 -6.62 -25.35 30.55
N THR A 186 -7.00 -26.09 29.51
CA THR A 186 -6.15 -27.13 28.91
C THR A 186 -5.80 -26.72 27.47
N GLY A 187 -4.50 -26.64 27.16
CA GLY A 187 -4.03 -26.35 25.80
C GLY A 187 -3.85 -24.87 25.44
N GLY A 188 -4.18 -23.93 26.33
CA GLY A 188 -3.93 -22.49 26.14
C GLY A 188 -4.04 -21.71 27.46
N GLY A 189 -3.48 -20.49 27.49
CA GLY A 189 -3.39 -19.66 28.70
C GLY A 189 -4.42 -18.54 28.77
N ALA A 190 -4.32 -17.72 29.82
CA ALA A 190 -5.00 -16.44 29.94
C ALA A 190 -4.00 -15.30 29.69
N VAL A 191 -4.32 -14.40 28.78
CA VAL A 191 -3.53 -13.18 28.51
C VAL A 191 -4.32 -11.97 28.95
N VAL A 192 -3.67 -11.11 29.72
CA VAL A 192 -4.25 -9.86 30.21
C VAL A 192 -3.45 -8.72 29.64
N ASN A 193 -4.01 -8.04 28.64
CA ASN A 193 -3.41 -6.85 28.04
C ASN A 193 -3.80 -5.60 28.84
N SER A 194 -3.34 -5.50 30.09
CA SER A 194 -3.61 -4.35 30.95
C SER A 194 -2.33 -3.81 31.59
N GLY A 195 -2.23 -2.49 31.70
CA GLY A 195 -1.10 -1.79 32.33
C GLY A 195 -1.19 -1.65 33.86
N GLY A 196 -2.28 -2.12 34.49
CA GLY A 196 -2.54 -1.96 35.93
C GLY A 196 -2.67 -3.29 36.69
N SER A 197 -2.17 -3.34 37.93
CA SER A 197 -2.38 -4.49 38.83
C SER A 197 -3.88 -4.66 39.14
N GLY A 198 -4.44 -5.84 38.93
CA GLY A 198 -5.86 -6.15 39.16
C GLY A 198 -6.80 -5.73 38.03
N CYS A 199 -6.26 -5.26 36.89
CA CYS A 199 -7.05 -4.82 35.74
C CYS A 199 -7.07 -5.89 34.65
N GLY A 200 -8.19 -6.02 33.94
CA GLY A 200 -8.40 -6.96 32.85
C GLY A 200 -8.79 -8.40 33.26
N MET A 201 -8.31 -8.89 34.40
CA MET A 201 -8.81 -10.11 35.05
C MET A 201 -8.70 -10.00 36.56
N GLU A 202 -9.79 -10.26 37.27
CA GLU A 202 -9.86 -10.19 38.74
C GLU A 202 -10.37 -11.53 39.28
N ILE A 203 -9.54 -12.18 40.11
CA ILE A 203 -9.90 -13.41 40.81
C ILE A 203 -10.32 -13.02 42.22
N MET A 204 -11.61 -13.12 42.51
CA MET A 204 -12.17 -12.83 43.84
C MET A 204 -12.32 -14.16 44.59
N GLY A 205 -11.55 -14.30 45.67
CA GLY A 205 -11.68 -15.40 46.64
C GLY A 205 -12.66 -15.09 47.76
#